data_AF-A8BDP5-F1
#
_entry.id   AF-A8BDP5-F1
#
_cell.length_a   1.000
_cell.length_b   1.000
_cell.length_c   1.000
_cell.angle_alpha   90.00
_cell.angle_beta   90.00
_cell.angle_gamma   90.00
#
_symmetry.space_group_name_H-M   'P 1'
#
loop_
_entity.id
_entity.type
_entity.pdbx_description
1 polymer ?
#
loop_
_entity_poly.entity_id
_entity_poly.type
_entity_poly.pdbx_seq_one_letter_code
_entity_poly.pdbx_strand_id
1 'polypeptide(L)'
;MLLPALCFLMSGLAAQRTKQPTSGCQVDNCERCVPSDETKCEACNSGFDLDENTKQCNPAPAECPIVNCQTCSQDKQTCVACEPGKHLTPTKKACLDACPVGTYLSGQTCAPCDPSCAECSGAGASKCTACPAGKMLRYTDETKLNEGGQCVEQCVEGPECETCGLTIGGTKYCSKCKGSNVPLNGVCTSNAARTQFCTTAADGACTACAAGYFIQEGGCYQTTRLPGKSICTTDNGGKCQTCANGQTPDGGTGVCPLCDSTCKTCTAGQTQQCQTCFSGYYKSGTKCVKCDASDGQITGVTDCVSCAPPSGDSGSVTCYVKMDGSSGGNSTNKSGLSTGAIAGIAVAAVIVVGGLVGFLCWWFICRGKA
;
A
#
# COMPACT_ATOMS: atom_id res chain seq x y z
N MET A 1 14.68 -87.59 -20.95
CA MET A 1 15.70 -87.10 -21.90
C MET A 1 16.31 -85.85 -21.28
N LEU A 2 17.42 -86.03 -20.55
CA LEU A 2 18.78 -85.64 -20.96
C LEU A 2 19.09 -84.16 -20.66
N LEU A 3 19.77 -83.93 -19.52
CA LEU A 3 20.83 -82.92 -19.37
C LEU A 3 22.00 -83.26 -20.34
N PRO A 4 22.89 -82.32 -20.76
CA PRO A 4 23.82 -81.55 -19.89
C PRO A 4 24.11 -80.10 -20.37
N ALA A 5 24.44 -79.11 -19.52
CA ALA A 5 25.68 -78.79 -18.77
C ALA A 5 26.75 -77.98 -19.54
N LEU A 6 27.46 -77.13 -18.76
CA LEU A 6 28.74 -76.42 -18.98
C LEU A 6 28.69 -75.05 -19.72
N CYS A 7 29.42 -73.99 -19.35
CA CYS A 7 30.33 -73.62 -18.25
C CYS A 7 30.81 -72.17 -18.59
N PHE A 8 30.97 -71.19 -17.69
CA PHE A 8 32.25 -70.69 -17.11
C PHE A 8 31.97 -69.25 -16.56
N LEU A 9 32.10 -69.02 -15.25
CA LEU A 9 33.17 -68.28 -14.53
C LEU A 9 33.08 -66.75 -14.44
N MET A 10 33.11 -66.31 -13.16
CA MET A 10 33.78 -65.12 -12.59
C MET A 10 33.20 -63.72 -12.85
N SER A 11 32.63 -63.12 -11.80
CA SER A 11 33.33 -62.13 -10.96
C SER A 11 32.30 -61.42 -10.07
N GLY A 12 32.51 -61.51 -8.75
CA GLY A 12 31.64 -60.85 -7.79
C GLY A 12 31.83 -59.33 -7.80
N LEU A 13 30.73 -58.61 -7.73
CA LEU A 13 30.66 -57.31 -7.05
C LEU A 13 29.35 -57.27 -6.27
N ALA A 14 29.49 -57.25 -4.94
CA ALA A 14 28.41 -56.98 -4.02
C ALA A 14 27.97 -55.52 -4.23
N ALA A 15 26.85 -55.30 -4.92
CA ALA A 15 26.14 -54.03 -4.88
C ALA A 15 25.30 -54.03 -3.61
N GLN A 16 25.88 -53.43 -2.58
CA GLN A 16 25.28 -53.13 -1.29
C GLN A 16 23.90 -52.48 -1.49
N ARG A 17 22.91 -52.95 -0.73
CA ARG A 17 21.73 -52.15 -0.39
C ARG A 17 22.23 -50.82 0.18
N THR A 18 22.16 -49.75 -0.60
CA THR A 18 22.24 -48.40 -0.05
C THR A 18 20.97 -48.19 0.76
N LYS A 19 21.08 -48.40 2.08
CA LYS A 19 20.22 -47.74 3.05
C LYS A 19 20.16 -46.26 2.66
N GLN A 20 18.95 -45.79 2.35
CA GLN A 20 18.64 -44.37 2.32
C GLN A 20 19.06 -43.78 3.68
N PRO A 21 19.93 -42.76 3.72
CA PRO A 21 20.11 -42.02 4.95
C PRO A 21 18.78 -41.33 5.23
N THR A 22 18.22 -41.58 6.41
CA THR A 22 17.24 -40.70 7.03
C THR A 22 17.88 -39.31 7.12
N SER A 23 17.66 -38.45 6.12
CA SER A 23 17.96 -37.01 6.23
C SER A 23 16.89 -36.40 7.14
N GLY A 24 17.00 -36.69 8.43
CA GLY A 24 16.24 -35.98 9.45
C GLY A 24 16.79 -34.56 9.51
N CYS A 25 15.92 -33.57 9.48
CA CYS A 25 16.34 -32.19 9.74
C CYS A 25 17.12 -32.13 11.05
N GLN A 26 18.25 -31.41 11.07
CA GLN A 26 19.01 -31.18 12.31
C GLN A 26 18.39 -30.06 13.16
N VAL A 27 17.29 -29.47 12.70
CA VAL A 27 16.48 -28.50 13.43
C VAL A 27 15.33 -29.22 14.13
N ASP A 28 15.31 -29.13 15.46
CA ASP A 28 14.24 -29.71 16.28
C ASP A 28 12.88 -29.13 15.89
N ASN A 29 11.86 -29.99 15.86
CA ASN A 29 10.48 -29.63 15.50
C ASN A 29 10.33 -29.00 14.10
N CYS A 30 11.26 -29.28 13.20
CA CYS A 30 11.16 -28.88 11.80
C CYS A 30 10.39 -29.91 10.97
N GLU A 31 9.34 -29.46 10.28
CA GLU A 31 8.58 -30.26 9.31
C GLU A 31 9.33 -30.36 7.97
N ARG A 32 10.04 -29.28 7.58
CA ARG A 32 10.75 -29.20 6.30
C ARG A 32 12.01 -28.35 6.37
N CYS A 33 13.14 -28.92 5.97
CA CYS A 33 14.42 -28.21 5.89
C CYS A 33 14.57 -27.42 4.60
N VAL A 34 15.46 -26.43 4.64
CA VAL A 34 15.93 -25.76 3.43
C VAL A 34 16.68 -26.77 2.55
N PRO A 35 16.38 -26.84 1.23
CA PRO A 35 17.11 -27.72 0.33
C PRO A 35 18.61 -27.38 0.32
N SER A 36 19.46 -28.37 0.61
CA SER A 36 20.94 -28.25 0.68
C SER A 36 21.51 -27.69 1.98
N ASP A 37 20.68 -27.40 3.00
CA ASP A 37 21.16 -27.02 4.34
C ASP A 37 20.29 -27.66 5.43
N GLU A 38 20.73 -28.82 5.93
CA GLU A 38 20.01 -29.61 6.95
C GLU A 38 19.98 -28.95 8.34
N THR A 39 20.72 -27.84 8.51
CA THR A 39 20.77 -27.05 9.76
C THR A 39 19.75 -25.91 9.78
N LYS A 40 18.99 -25.71 8.70
CA LYS A 40 18.01 -24.64 8.56
C LYS A 40 16.64 -25.19 8.22
N CYS A 41 15.63 -24.65 8.88
CA CYS A 41 14.24 -24.98 8.66
C CYS A 41 13.54 -23.94 7.76
N GLU A 42 12.58 -24.40 6.94
CA GLU A 42 11.69 -23.55 6.16
C GLU A 42 10.20 -23.76 6.49
N ALA A 43 9.87 -24.81 7.26
CA ALA A 43 8.53 -25.01 7.84
C ALA A 43 8.61 -25.81 9.15
N CYS A 44 8.01 -25.30 10.22
CA CYS A 44 8.01 -25.92 11.55
C CYS A 44 6.75 -26.76 11.78
N ASN A 45 6.86 -27.77 12.65
CA ASN A 45 5.74 -28.58 13.11
C ASN A 45 4.73 -27.72 13.90
N SER A 46 3.48 -28.17 13.97
CA SER A 46 2.41 -27.49 14.71
C SER A 46 2.82 -27.19 16.17
N GLY A 47 2.63 -25.95 16.60
CA GLY A 47 3.02 -25.48 17.94
C GLY A 47 4.43 -24.90 18.01
N PHE A 48 5.12 -24.75 16.87
CA PHE A 48 6.41 -24.07 16.77
C PHE A 48 6.40 -23.02 15.65
N ASP A 49 7.00 -21.87 15.92
CA ASP A 49 7.16 -20.75 14.99
C ASP A 49 8.59 -20.72 14.43
N LEU A 50 8.73 -20.44 13.13
CA LEU A 50 10.03 -20.30 12.46
C LEU A 50 10.63 -18.93 12.80
N ASP A 51 11.81 -18.94 13.42
CA ASP A 51 12.65 -17.75 13.52
C ASP A 51 13.34 -17.50 12.17
N GLU A 52 12.95 -16.44 11.48
CA GLU A 52 13.44 -16.10 10.15
C GLU A 52 14.94 -15.72 10.12
N ASN A 53 15.50 -15.28 11.25
CA ASN A 53 16.91 -14.90 11.34
C ASN A 53 17.81 -16.12 11.57
N THR A 54 17.36 -17.04 12.43
CA THR A 54 18.14 -18.23 12.80
C THR A 54 17.75 -19.48 12.01
N LYS A 55 16.61 -19.44 11.31
CA LYS A 55 15.97 -20.58 10.63
C LYS A 55 15.75 -21.78 11.56
N GLN A 56 15.41 -21.50 12.82
CA GLN A 56 15.09 -22.50 13.84
C GLN A 56 13.61 -22.45 14.24
N CYS A 57 13.10 -23.53 14.82
CA CYS A 57 11.70 -23.65 15.26
C CYS A 57 11.61 -23.45 16.77
N ASN A 58 11.02 -22.35 17.20
CA ASN A 58 10.81 -22.01 18.61
C ASN A 58 9.38 -22.36 19.05
N PRO A 59 9.14 -22.79 20.29
CA PRO A 59 7.79 -23.07 20.77
C PRO A 59 6.88 -21.85 20.60
N ALA A 60 5.68 -22.06 20.06
CA ALA A 60 4.66 -21.03 19.97
C ALA A 60 4.29 -20.56 21.39
N PRO A 61 4.05 -19.25 21.61
CA PRO A 61 3.86 -18.68 22.95
C PRO A 61 2.71 -19.35 23.71
N ALA A 62 2.86 -19.51 25.03
CA ALA A 62 1.85 -20.16 25.88
C ALA A 62 0.52 -19.37 25.93
N GLU A 63 0.59 -18.05 25.80
CA GLU A 63 -0.54 -17.12 25.75
C GLU A 63 -0.62 -16.43 24.40
N CYS A 64 -1.72 -15.73 24.12
CA CYS A 64 -1.81 -14.99 22.88
C CYS A 64 -0.93 -13.72 22.93
N PRO A 65 0.05 -13.56 22.03
CA PRO A 65 0.96 -12.42 22.03
C PRO A 65 0.31 -11.14 21.45
N ILE A 66 -0.89 -11.24 20.87
CA ILE A 66 -1.55 -10.12 20.21
C ILE A 66 -2.24 -9.25 21.25
N VAL A 67 -1.73 -8.04 21.43
CA VAL A 67 -2.26 -7.05 22.37
C VAL A 67 -3.73 -6.74 22.05
N ASN A 68 -4.55 -6.69 23.11
CA ASN A 68 -6.00 -6.48 23.08
C ASN A 68 -6.80 -7.54 22.29
N CYS A 69 -6.24 -8.73 22.07
CA CYS A 69 -6.97 -9.84 21.48
C CYS A 69 -7.58 -10.74 22.56
N GLN A 70 -8.90 -10.91 22.54
CA GLN A 70 -9.63 -11.77 23.45
C GLN A 70 -9.50 -13.25 23.07
N THR A 71 -9.46 -13.57 21.78
CA THR A 71 -9.37 -14.97 21.31
C THR A 71 -8.51 -15.05 20.07
N CYS A 72 -7.52 -15.93 20.10
CA CYS A 72 -6.55 -16.10 19.02
C CYS A 72 -6.79 -17.39 18.25
N SER A 73 -6.19 -17.47 17.05
CA SER A 73 -6.12 -18.70 16.28
C SER A 73 -5.34 -19.77 17.04
N GLN A 74 -5.46 -21.03 16.61
CA GLN A 74 -4.81 -22.16 17.27
C GLN A 74 -3.28 -22.03 17.30
N ASP A 75 -2.70 -21.47 16.23
CA ASP A 75 -1.27 -21.13 16.12
C ASP A 75 -0.88 -19.85 16.88
N LYS A 76 -1.86 -19.12 17.44
CA LYS A 76 -1.70 -17.84 18.16
C LYS A 76 -1.04 -16.72 17.36
N GLN A 77 -0.93 -16.89 16.04
CA GLN A 77 -0.35 -15.92 15.11
C GLN A 77 -1.36 -14.86 14.66
N THR A 78 -2.65 -15.13 14.81
CA THR A 78 -3.73 -14.20 14.44
C THR A 78 -4.79 -14.11 15.53
N CYS A 79 -5.48 -12.98 15.55
CA CYS A 79 -6.59 -12.71 16.41
C CYS A 79 -7.89 -13.04 15.69
N VAL A 80 -8.78 -13.75 16.39
CA VAL A 80 -10.12 -14.10 15.92
C VAL A 80 -11.14 -13.09 16.44
N ALA A 81 -10.99 -12.67 17.70
CA ALA A 81 -11.88 -11.69 18.33
C ALA A 81 -11.09 -10.73 19.20
N CYS A 82 -11.31 -9.43 18.99
CA CYS A 82 -10.72 -8.38 19.81
C CYS A 82 -11.56 -8.13 21.06
N GLU A 83 -10.92 -7.55 22.07
CA GLU A 83 -11.60 -7.02 23.25
C GLU A 83 -12.66 -5.95 22.88
N PRO A 84 -13.70 -5.74 23.72
CA PRO A 84 -14.72 -4.73 23.48
C PRO A 84 -14.13 -3.34 23.23
N GLY A 85 -14.63 -2.66 22.19
CA GLY A 85 -14.15 -1.33 21.79
C GLY A 85 -12.89 -1.33 20.91
N LYS A 86 -12.30 -2.51 20.64
CA LYS A 86 -11.18 -2.65 19.69
C LYS A 86 -11.65 -3.24 18.36
N HIS A 87 -10.90 -2.94 17.32
CA HIS A 87 -11.20 -3.31 15.94
C HIS A 87 -10.11 -4.21 15.37
N LEU A 88 -10.52 -5.35 14.81
CA LEU A 88 -9.60 -6.32 14.24
C LEU A 88 -9.06 -5.80 12.90
N THR A 89 -7.74 -5.72 12.77
CA THR A 89 -7.11 -5.29 11.51
C THR A 89 -7.32 -6.33 10.41
N PRO A 90 -7.22 -5.94 9.13
CA PRO A 90 -7.39 -6.89 8.02
C PRO A 90 -6.35 -8.02 8.05
N THR A 91 -5.16 -7.76 8.59
CA THR A 91 -4.09 -8.75 8.76
C THR A 91 -4.36 -9.73 9.91
N LYS A 92 -5.38 -9.44 10.75
CA LYS A 92 -5.71 -10.14 11.99
C LYS A 92 -4.59 -10.16 13.03
N LYS A 93 -3.51 -9.40 12.83
CA LYS A 93 -2.34 -9.39 13.72
C LYS A 93 -2.39 -8.27 14.76
N ALA A 94 -3.44 -7.46 14.78
CA ALA A 94 -3.61 -6.38 15.74
C ALA A 94 -5.09 -6.06 16.00
N CYS A 95 -5.36 -5.57 17.21
CA CYS A 95 -6.63 -5.03 17.65
C CYS A 95 -6.43 -3.56 18.04
N LEU A 96 -6.96 -2.65 17.23
CA LEU A 96 -6.70 -1.20 17.35
C LEU A 96 -7.94 -0.43 17.81
N ASP A 97 -7.74 0.75 18.41
CA ASP A 97 -8.84 1.66 18.81
C ASP A 97 -9.57 2.28 17.62
N ALA A 98 -8.88 2.43 16.50
CA ALA A 98 -9.44 2.91 15.24
C ALA A 98 -8.88 2.08 14.09
N CYS A 99 -9.69 1.95 13.04
CA CYS A 99 -9.22 1.28 11.84
C CYS A 99 -8.04 2.05 11.22
N PRO A 100 -6.98 1.34 10.80
CA PRO A 100 -5.83 1.98 10.20
C PRO A 100 -6.22 2.68 8.89
N VAL A 101 -5.43 3.65 8.44
CA VAL A 101 -5.64 4.33 7.15
C VAL A 101 -5.79 3.32 6.01
N GLY A 102 -6.57 3.65 4.97
CA GLY A 102 -6.90 2.71 3.89
C GLY A 102 -7.89 1.60 4.29
N THR A 103 -8.44 1.62 5.49
CA THR A 103 -9.51 0.71 5.93
C THR A 103 -10.66 1.48 6.59
N TYR A 104 -11.83 0.86 6.67
CA TYR A 104 -13.02 1.42 7.34
C TYR A 104 -13.63 0.39 8.30
N LEU A 105 -14.38 0.87 9.28
CA LEU A 105 -15.06 0.01 10.24
C LEU A 105 -16.25 -0.69 9.59
N SER A 106 -16.21 -2.02 9.58
CA SER A 106 -17.31 -2.89 9.13
C SER A 106 -17.62 -3.88 10.25
N GLY A 107 -18.65 -3.58 11.05
CA GLY A 107 -18.93 -4.31 12.28
C GLY A 107 -17.85 -4.05 13.34
N GLN A 108 -17.13 -5.09 13.76
CA GLN A 108 -15.99 -4.99 14.69
C GLN A 108 -14.63 -5.23 13.99
N THR A 109 -14.64 -5.32 12.67
CA THR A 109 -13.45 -5.57 11.84
C THR A 109 -13.19 -4.39 10.92
N CYS A 110 -11.92 -4.16 10.63
CA CYS A 110 -11.51 -3.20 9.63
C CYS A 110 -11.51 -3.86 8.26
N ALA A 111 -12.31 -3.34 7.34
CA ALA A 111 -12.36 -3.77 5.95
C ALA A 111 -11.53 -2.81 5.07
N PRO A 112 -10.81 -3.31 4.06
CA PRO A 112 -10.04 -2.45 3.15
C PRO A 112 -10.97 -1.53 2.35
N CYS A 113 -10.49 -0.32 2.08
CA CYS A 113 -11.13 0.58 1.14
C CYS A 113 -11.07 0.04 -0.30
N ASP A 114 -11.87 0.61 -1.18
CA ASP A 114 -11.71 0.40 -2.62
C ASP A 114 -10.28 0.82 -3.06
N PRO A 115 -9.60 0.07 -3.93
CA PRO A 115 -8.22 0.37 -4.36
C PRO A 115 -8.04 1.75 -5.00
N SER A 116 -9.12 2.39 -5.47
CA SER A 116 -9.08 3.76 -5.98
C SER A 116 -8.98 4.84 -4.89
N CYS A 117 -9.23 4.49 -3.62
CA CYS A 117 -9.22 5.40 -2.48
C CYS A 117 -7.95 5.24 -1.64
N ALA A 118 -7.44 6.34 -1.08
CA ALA A 118 -6.41 6.27 -0.03
C ALA A 118 -7.04 6.12 1.36
N GLU A 119 -8.21 6.73 1.57
CA GLU A 119 -9.05 6.56 2.76
C GLU A 119 -10.52 6.54 2.32
N CYS A 120 -11.40 5.92 3.10
CA CYS A 120 -12.81 5.81 2.77
C CYS A 120 -13.71 5.84 4.01
N SER A 121 -14.98 6.18 3.79
CA SER A 121 -16.06 6.12 4.79
C SER A 121 -16.83 4.79 4.76
N GLY A 122 -16.55 3.93 3.78
CA GLY A 122 -17.28 2.69 3.56
C GLY A 122 -16.83 1.97 2.29
N ALA A 123 -17.59 0.95 1.90
CA ALA A 123 -17.32 0.15 0.71
C ALA A 123 -17.54 0.92 -0.60
N GLY A 124 -16.64 0.69 -1.57
CA GLY A 124 -16.78 1.10 -2.97
C GLY A 124 -16.11 2.42 -3.36
N ALA A 125 -15.82 2.57 -4.65
CA ALA A 125 -15.08 3.70 -5.24
C ALA A 125 -15.73 5.09 -5.07
N SER A 126 -16.99 5.18 -4.64
CA SER A 126 -17.70 6.44 -4.38
C SER A 126 -17.73 6.84 -2.90
N LYS A 127 -17.02 6.10 -2.05
CA LYS A 127 -16.92 6.33 -0.60
C LYS A 127 -15.54 6.82 -0.18
N CYS A 128 -14.71 7.30 -1.11
CA CYS A 128 -13.39 7.83 -0.78
C CYS A 128 -13.52 9.09 0.08
N THR A 129 -12.71 9.19 1.14
CA THR A 129 -12.57 10.38 1.99
C THR A 129 -11.20 11.05 1.83
N ALA A 130 -10.24 10.33 1.25
CA ALA A 130 -8.99 10.86 0.74
C ALA A 130 -8.55 10.08 -0.49
N CYS A 131 -7.78 10.72 -1.37
CA CYS A 131 -7.34 10.15 -2.62
C CYS A 131 -5.83 9.88 -2.63
N PRO A 132 -5.37 8.87 -3.39
CA PRO A 132 -3.95 8.66 -3.62
C PRO A 132 -3.31 9.91 -4.24
N ALA A 133 -2.00 10.07 -4.03
CA ALA A 133 -1.24 11.15 -4.63
C ALA A 133 -1.45 11.19 -6.16
N GLY A 134 -1.72 12.38 -6.69
CA GLY A 134 -2.01 12.60 -8.09
C GLY A 134 -3.50 12.48 -8.47
N LYS A 135 -4.39 12.26 -7.50
CA LYS A 135 -5.85 12.30 -7.68
C LYS A 135 -6.51 13.24 -6.67
N MET A 136 -7.55 13.94 -7.11
CA MET A 136 -8.35 14.84 -6.26
C MET A 136 -9.69 14.21 -5.90
N LEU A 137 -10.21 14.54 -4.71
CA LEU A 137 -11.50 14.05 -4.24
C LEU A 137 -12.64 14.89 -4.83
N ARG A 138 -13.57 14.23 -5.53
CA ARG A 138 -14.85 14.80 -5.95
C ARG A 138 -15.97 14.19 -5.11
N TYR A 139 -16.62 15.00 -4.30
CA TYR A 139 -17.73 14.53 -3.46
C TYR A 139 -18.91 14.07 -4.31
N THR A 140 -19.54 12.97 -3.90
CA THR A 140 -20.74 12.44 -4.58
C THR A 140 -21.93 13.36 -4.33
N ASP A 141 -22.03 13.90 -3.11
CA ASP A 141 -23.06 14.83 -2.68
C ASP A 141 -22.38 15.95 -1.87
N GLU A 142 -22.44 17.17 -2.40
CA GLU A 142 -21.84 18.37 -1.79
C GLU A 142 -22.53 18.76 -0.46
N THR A 143 -23.69 18.18 -0.14
CA THR A 143 -24.39 18.36 1.14
C THR A 143 -24.03 17.29 2.18
N LYS A 144 -23.39 16.20 1.77
CA LYS A 144 -23.07 15.04 2.62
C LYS A 144 -21.60 14.65 2.53
N LEU A 145 -20.73 15.58 2.93
CA LEU A 145 -19.27 15.42 2.84
C LEU A 145 -18.73 14.19 3.58
N ASN A 146 -19.44 13.73 4.62
CA ASN A 146 -19.09 12.54 5.39
C ASN A 146 -19.37 11.22 4.64
N GLU A 147 -20.21 11.22 3.61
CA GLU A 147 -20.45 10.05 2.77
C GLU A 147 -19.32 9.80 1.75
N GLY A 148 -18.37 10.73 1.64
CA GLY A 148 -17.22 10.61 0.74
C GLY A 148 -17.53 10.95 -0.71
N GLY A 149 -16.68 10.45 -1.60
CA GLY A 149 -16.68 10.79 -3.01
C GLY A 149 -15.84 9.83 -3.86
N GLN A 150 -15.55 10.27 -5.07
CA GLN A 150 -14.71 9.54 -6.03
C GLN A 150 -13.38 10.26 -6.22
N CYS A 151 -12.32 9.47 -6.40
CA CYS A 151 -11.01 10.00 -6.77
C CYS A 151 -10.92 10.19 -8.28
N VAL A 152 -10.85 11.45 -8.69
CA VAL A 152 -10.71 11.86 -10.09
C VAL A 152 -9.28 12.34 -10.36
N GLU A 153 -8.92 12.44 -11.63
CA GLU A 153 -7.61 12.98 -12.02
C GLU A 153 -7.37 14.35 -11.39
N GLN A 154 -6.14 14.60 -10.93
CA GLN A 154 -5.71 15.90 -10.44
C GLN A 154 -5.81 17.01 -11.50
N CYS A 155 -5.48 18.23 -11.11
CA CYS A 155 -5.39 19.35 -12.05
C CYS A 155 -4.44 19.04 -13.22
N VAL A 156 -4.93 19.26 -14.43
CA VAL A 156 -4.17 19.25 -15.69
C VAL A 156 -4.34 20.61 -16.34
N GLU A 157 -3.23 21.23 -16.74
CA GLU A 157 -3.25 22.50 -17.46
C GLU A 157 -3.89 22.30 -18.83
N GLY A 158 -4.82 23.18 -19.20
CA GLY A 158 -5.71 22.93 -20.32
C GLY A 158 -6.63 24.09 -20.65
N PRO A 159 -7.80 23.84 -21.25
CA PRO A 159 -8.74 24.89 -21.63
C PRO A 159 -9.42 25.54 -20.43
N GLU A 160 -9.54 24.83 -19.30
CA GLU A 160 -10.20 25.33 -18.09
C GLU A 160 -9.20 25.93 -17.09
N CYS A 161 -8.18 25.17 -16.72
CA CYS A 161 -7.12 25.62 -15.80
C CYS A 161 -5.89 26.09 -16.57
N GLU A 162 -5.41 27.30 -16.30
CA GLU A 162 -4.17 27.84 -16.87
C GLU A 162 -2.94 27.33 -16.12
N THR A 163 -3.01 27.26 -14.80
CA THR A 163 -1.86 26.87 -13.97
C THR A 163 -2.30 25.96 -12.82
N CYS A 164 -1.65 24.80 -12.71
CA CYS A 164 -1.82 23.88 -11.60
C CYS A 164 -0.76 24.12 -10.51
N GLY A 165 -0.81 25.30 -9.87
CA GLY A 165 0.25 25.78 -8.98
C GLY A 165 0.18 25.28 -7.53
N LEU A 166 -0.98 24.82 -7.06
CA LEU A 166 -1.12 24.31 -5.70
C LEU A 166 -0.90 22.81 -5.67
N THR A 167 -0.02 22.31 -4.79
CA THR A 167 0.21 20.87 -4.59
C THR A 167 0.04 20.50 -3.13
N ILE A 168 -0.84 19.54 -2.85
CA ILE A 168 -1.12 19.06 -1.48
C ILE A 168 -1.19 17.53 -1.52
N GLY A 169 -0.39 16.86 -0.68
CA GLY A 169 -0.34 15.39 -0.66
C GLY A 169 0.10 14.77 -1.98
N GLY A 170 0.93 15.49 -2.76
CA GLY A 170 1.33 15.09 -4.10
C GLY A 170 0.25 15.24 -5.18
N THR A 171 -0.92 15.77 -4.84
CA THR A 171 -2.01 16.07 -5.78
C THR A 171 -1.99 17.55 -6.16
N LYS A 172 -2.03 17.82 -7.46
CA LYS A 172 -2.12 19.18 -8.01
C LYS A 172 -3.54 19.70 -8.08
N TYR A 173 -3.70 20.98 -7.80
CA TYR A 173 -4.95 21.73 -7.82
C TYR A 173 -4.77 23.01 -8.64
N CYS A 174 -5.85 23.49 -9.25
CA CYS A 174 -5.79 24.70 -10.07
C CYS A 174 -5.58 25.93 -9.18
N SER A 175 -4.61 26.76 -9.52
CA SER A 175 -4.31 28.04 -8.86
C SER A 175 -4.66 29.24 -9.73
N LYS A 176 -4.84 29.04 -11.04
CA LYS A 176 -5.22 30.08 -12.00
C LYS A 176 -6.07 29.49 -13.12
N CYS A 177 -7.24 30.06 -13.34
CA CYS A 177 -8.19 29.65 -14.37
C CYS A 177 -8.07 30.48 -15.63
N LYS A 178 -8.49 29.89 -16.76
CA LYS A 178 -8.67 30.66 -17.99
C LYS A 178 -10.01 31.39 -17.99
N GLY A 179 -10.06 32.53 -18.68
CA GLY A 179 -11.27 33.34 -18.81
C GLY A 179 -11.64 34.04 -17.50
N SER A 180 -12.94 34.06 -17.18
CA SER A 180 -13.49 34.78 -16.02
C SER A 180 -13.77 33.88 -14.80
N ASN A 181 -13.45 32.60 -14.88
CA ASN A 181 -13.57 31.69 -13.74
C ASN A 181 -12.40 31.92 -12.77
N VAL A 182 -12.57 31.49 -11.53
CA VAL A 182 -11.50 31.48 -10.52
C VAL A 182 -11.52 30.17 -9.75
N PRO A 183 -10.40 29.76 -9.13
CA PRO A 183 -10.35 28.47 -8.43
C PRO A 183 -11.19 28.47 -7.15
N LEU A 184 -12.10 27.51 -7.08
CA LEU A 184 -12.85 27.14 -5.89
C LEU A 184 -12.49 25.71 -5.52
N ASN A 185 -11.90 25.51 -4.33
CA ASN A 185 -11.41 24.21 -3.88
C ASN A 185 -10.49 23.53 -4.93
N GLY A 186 -9.71 24.32 -5.67
CA GLY A 186 -8.79 23.81 -6.68
C GLY A 186 -9.40 23.52 -8.06
N VAL A 187 -10.69 23.83 -8.27
CA VAL A 187 -11.40 23.64 -9.54
C VAL A 187 -11.90 24.99 -10.08
N CYS A 188 -11.74 25.22 -11.38
CA CYS A 188 -12.21 26.45 -12.01
C CYS A 188 -13.73 26.56 -12.00
N THR A 189 -14.22 27.55 -11.28
CA THR A 189 -15.65 27.74 -11.04
C THR A 189 -16.06 29.17 -11.37
N SER A 190 -17.27 29.34 -11.89
CA SER A 190 -17.85 30.66 -12.13
C SER A 190 -18.09 31.38 -10.81
N ASN A 191 -17.61 32.62 -10.71
CA ASN A 191 -17.83 33.51 -9.56
C ASN A 191 -18.91 34.57 -9.84
N ALA A 192 -19.87 34.25 -10.72
CA ALA A 192 -20.96 35.14 -11.12
C ALA A 192 -22.22 35.04 -10.25
N ALA A 193 -22.23 34.15 -9.25
CA ALA A 193 -23.35 34.00 -8.33
C ALA A 193 -23.54 35.26 -7.46
N ARG A 194 -24.78 35.49 -6.99
CA ARG A 194 -25.10 36.63 -6.10
C ARG A 194 -24.23 36.65 -4.84
N THR A 195 -23.94 35.48 -4.30
CA THR A 195 -22.99 35.30 -3.20
C THR A 195 -21.69 34.79 -3.80
N GLN A 196 -20.71 35.68 -3.89
CA GLN A 196 -19.40 35.38 -4.45
C GLN A 196 -18.52 34.71 -3.39
N PHE A 197 -17.80 33.65 -3.75
CA PHE A 197 -16.81 33.04 -2.87
C PHE A 197 -15.47 33.78 -2.96
N CYS A 198 -15.21 34.43 -4.09
CA CYS A 198 -14.07 35.28 -4.33
C CYS A 198 -14.52 36.74 -4.41
N THR A 199 -14.09 37.59 -3.48
CA THR A 199 -14.49 39.00 -3.43
C THR A 199 -13.62 39.87 -4.33
N THR A 200 -12.37 39.49 -4.54
CA THR A 200 -11.45 40.16 -5.46
C THR A 200 -10.77 39.13 -6.34
N ALA A 201 -10.98 39.23 -7.65
CA ALA A 201 -10.36 38.37 -8.66
C ALA A 201 -9.45 39.19 -9.57
N ALA A 202 -8.31 38.61 -9.96
CA ALA A 202 -7.38 39.18 -10.93
C ALA A 202 -6.80 38.05 -11.78
N ASP A 203 -6.78 38.24 -13.10
CA ASP A 203 -6.16 37.33 -14.06
C ASP A 203 -6.54 35.85 -13.88
N GLY A 204 -7.83 35.56 -13.64
CA GLY A 204 -8.31 34.19 -13.46
C GLY A 204 -7.91 33.52 -12.14
N ALA A 205 -7.34 34.27 -11.19
CA ALA A 205 -7.08 33.87 -9.82
C ALA A 205 -7.88 34.72 -8.84
N CYS A 206 -8.11 34.19 -7.65
CA CYS A 206 -8.66 34.95 -6.53
C CYS A 206 -7.53 35.55 -5.69
N THR A 207 -7.71 36.79 -5.22
CA THR A 207 -6.77 37.48 -4.32
C THR A 207 -7.39 37.81 -2.96
N ALA A 208 -8.71 37.77 -2.84
CA ALA A 208 -9.42 37.86 -1.56
C ALA A 208 -10.68 37.00 -1.58
N CYS A 209 -10.87 36.21 -0.53
CA CYS A 209 -12.01 35.30 -0.39
C CYS A 209 -13.11 35.90 0.50
N ALA A 210 -14.34 35.44 0.30
CA ALA A 210 -15.45 35.76 1.19
C ALA A 210 -15.35 34.98 2.52
N ALA A 211 -16.14 35.38 3.52
CA ALA A 211 -16.25 34.64 4.78
C ALA A 211 -16.76 33.21 4.55
N GLY A 212 -16.24 32.23 5.31
CA GLY A 212 -16.48 30.80 5.09
C GLY A 212 -15.54 30.17 4.05
N TYR A 213 -14.64 30.98 3.48
CA TYR A 213 -13.54 30.54 2.63
C TYR A 213 -12.23 31.16 3.12
N PHE A 214 -11.12 30.56 2.74
CA PHE A 214 -9.80 31.14 2.96
C PHE A 214 -8.95 31.11 1.68
N ILE A 215 -8.06 32.08 1.57
CA ILE A 215 -7.14 32.22 0.44
C ILE A 215 -5.97 31.24 0.56
N GLN A 216 -5.64 30.55 -0.54
CA GLN A 216 -4.40 29.78 -0.67
C GLN A 216 -4.01 29.76 -2.16
N GLU A 217 -2.78 30.17 -2.52
CA GLU A 217 -2.24 30.02 -3.89
C GLU A 217 -3.25 30.35 -5.01
N GLY A 218 -3.81 31.57 -4.99
CA GLY A 218 -4.71 32.04 -6.06
C GLY A 218 -6.13 31.46 -6.07
N GLY A 219 -6.51 30.64 -5.09
CA GLY A 219 -7.84 30.06 -4.96
C GLY A 219 -8.50 30.28 -3.60
N CYS A 220 -9.82 30.07 -3.56
CA CYS A 220 -10.59 30.05 -2.32
C CYS A 220 -10.96 28.62 -1.91
N TYR A 221 -10.71 28.29 -0.65
CA TYR A 221 -10.86 26.94 -0.12
C TYR A 221 -11.74 26.94 1.13
N GLN A 222 -12.40 25.82 1.39
CA GLN A 222 -13.25 25.63 2.56
C GLN A 222 -12.59 24.72 3.60
N THR A 223 -12.74 25.04 4.87
CA THR A 223 -12.19 24.26 6.01
C THR A 223 -12.90 22.94 6.25
N THR A 224 -14.08 22.74 5.66
CA THR A 224 -14.94 21.57 5.88
C THR A 224 -14.69 20.41 4.90
N ARG A 225 -13.95 20.64 3.81
CA ARG A 225 -13.77 19.69 2.71
C ARG A 225 -12.36 19.69 2.16
N LEU A 226 -11.99 18.61 1.46
CA LEU A 226 -10.72 18.57 0.73
C LEU A 226 -10.77 19.45 -0.54
N PRO A 227 -9.64 20.07 -0.91
CA PRO A 227 -8.37 20.02 -0.20
C PRO A 227 -8.27 20.97 1.00
N GLY A 228 -9.15 21.97 1.13
CA GLY A 228 -9.02 23.05 2.10
C GLY A 228 -8.87 22.63 3.57
N LYS A 229 -9.60 21.60 4.00
CA LYS A 229 -9.50 20.99 5.34
C LYS A 229 -8.09 20.50 5.70
N SER A 230 -7.27 20.17 4.70
CA SER A 230 -5.87 19.75 4.92
C SER A 230 -4.88 20.92 5.04
N ILE A 231 -5.35 22.14 4.76
CA ILE A 231 -4.54 23.36 4.82
C ILE A 231 -4.93 24.19 6.04
N CYS A 232 -6.24 24.33 6.31
CA CYS A 232 -6.76 25.23 7.32
C CYS A 232 -7.86 24.56 8.15
N THR A 233 -7.80 24.74 9.47
CA THR A 233 -8.84 24.27 10.41
C THR A 233 -9.82 25.37 10.83
N THR A 234 -9.38 26.63 10.79
CA THR A 234 -10.19 27.79 11.20
C THR A 234 -9.97 28.93 10.22
N ASP A 235 -11.01 29.36 9.52
CA ASP A 235 -10.99 30.57 8.70
C ASP A 235 -11.64 31.74 9.44
N ASN A 236 -11.24 32.96 9.08
CA ASN A 236 -11.93 34.18 9.45
C ASN A 236 -11.73 35.24 8.37
N GLY A 237 -12.83 35.76 7.82
CA GLY A 237 -12.81 36.88 6.88
C GLY A 237 -11.97 36.65 5.61
N GLY A 238 -12.02 35.44 5.03
CA GLY A 238 -11.28 35.14 3.80
C GLY A 238 -9.85 34.63 4.02
N LYS A 239 -9.42 34.45 5.28
CA LYS A 239 -8.04 34.14 5.67
C LYS A 239 -7.99 32.94 6.61
N CYS A 240 -6.95 32.12 6.50
CA CYS A 240 -6.73 31.06 7.48
C CYS A 240 -6.15 31.64 8.78
N GLN A 241 -6.71 31.23 9.92
CA GLN A 241 -6.25 31.59 11.26
C GLN A 241 -5.43 30.47 11.90
N THR A 242 -5.66 29.22 11.49
CA THR A 242 -4.96 28.06 12.05
C THR A 242 -4.70 27.05 10.95
N CYS A 243 -3.42 26.85 10.62
CA CYS A 243 -3.03 25.90 9.59
C CYS A 243 -3.15 24.47 10.11
N ALA A 244 -3.79 23.60 9.33
CA ALA A 244 -3.98 22.19 9.65
C ALA A 244 -2.67 21.39 9.66
N ASN A 245 -1.63 21.90 8.99
CA ASN A 245 -0.34 21.24 8.84
C ASN A 245 0.69 21.59 9.93
N GLY A 246 0.27 22.36 10.95
CA GLY A 246 1.12 22.78 12.07
C GLY A 246 1.98 24.03 11.80
N GLN A 247 1.83 24.67 10.64
CA GLN A 247 2.52 25.93 10.33
C GLN A 247 1.77 27.15 10.88
N THR A 248 2.47 28.28 10.91
CA THR A 248 1.86 29.58 11.23
C THR A 248 1.39 30.23 9.93
N PRO A 249 0.12 30.67 9.83
CA PRO A 249 -0.34 31.41 8.66
C PRO A 249 0.37 32.75 8.55
N ASP A 250 0.58 33.22 7.33
CA ASP A 250 1.13 34.55 7.08
C ASP A 250 0.19 35.62 7.67
N GLY A 251 0.74 36.53 8.50
CA GLY A 251 -0.08 37.49 9.24
C GLY A 251 -0.80 38.52 8.36
N GLY A 252 -0.29 38.78 7.15
CA GLY A 252 -0.91 39.71 6.21
C GLY A 252 -2.01 39.06 5.36
N THR A 253 -1.72 37.89 4.80
CA THR A 253 -2.55 37.21 3.80
C THR A 253 -3.40 36.09 4.36
N GLY A 254 -2.98 35.46 5.46
CA GLY A 254 -3.60 34.25 6.00
C GLY A 254 -3.28 32.99 5.20
N VAL A 255 -2.31 33.03 4.29
CA VAL A 255 -1.83 31.86 3.53
C VAL A 255 -1.01 30.97 4.45
N CYS A 256 -1.25 29.67 4.40
CA CYS A 256 -0.49 28.68 5.17
C CYS A 256 0.71 28.19 4.38
N PRO A 257 1.95 28.27 4.92
CA PRO A 257 3.11 27.60 4.32
C PRO A 257 2.85 26.10 4.18
N LEU A 258 3.21 25.51 3.05
CA LEU A 258 3.02 24.09 2.79
C LEU A 258 4.22 23.28 3.25
N CYS A 259 3.96 22.10 3.83
CA CYS A 259 5.00 21.11 4.09
C CYS A 259 5.46 20.46 2.77
N ASP A 260 6.53 19.67 2.83
CA ASP A 260 6.87 18.74 1.75
C ASP A 260 5.63 17.97 1.27
N SER A 261 5.54 17.73 -0.03
CA SER A 261 4.37 17.13 -0.67
C SER A 261 3.97 15.75 -0.11
N THR A 262 4.89 15.05 0.55
CA THR A 262 4.67 13.74 1.18
C THR A 262 4.17 13.84 2.63
N CYS A 263 4.15 15.05 3.20
CA CYS A 263 4.01 15.28 4.63
C CYS A 263 2.69 15.99 4.96
N LYS A 264 1.89 15.33 5.80
CA LYS A 264 0.60 15.84 6.26
C LYS A 264 0.77 16.96 7.27
N THR A 265 1.75 16.82 8.17
CA THR A 265 2.18 17.89 9.08
C THR A 265 3.70 17.94 9.14
N CYS A 266 4.25 19.11 9.45
CA CYS A 266 5.68 19.34 9.59
C CYS A 266 5.97 20.26 10.77
N THR A 267 7.23 20.25 11.23
CA THR A 267 7.68 21.10 12.33
C THR A 267 7.51 22.56 11.97
N ALA A 268 7.04 23.37 12.93
CA ALA A 268 6.79 24.80 12.72
C ALA A 268 8.05 25.51 12.20
N GLY A 269 7.93 26.21 11.06
CA GLY A 269 9.04 26.90 10.41
C GLY A 269 10.03 25.99 9.67
N GLN A 270 9.79 24.68 9.61
CA GLN A 270 10.65 23.69 8.96
C GLN A 270 9.81 22.78 8.05
N THR A 271 9.44 23.28 6.86
CA THR A 271 8.50 22.62 5.93
C THR A 271 8.96 21.24 5.45
N GLN A 272 10.26 20.97 5.50
CA GLN A 272 10.86 19.70 5.09
C GLN A 272 11.03 18.69 6.25
N GLN A 273 10.67 19.07 7.49
CA GLN A 273 10.80 18.19 8.66
C GLN A 273 9.43 17.63 9.03
N CYS A 274 9.13 16.45 8.50
CA CYS A 274 7.81 15.86 8.58
C CYS A 274 7.53 15.27 9.95
N GLN A 275 6.37 15.63 10.49
CA GLN A 275 5.87 15.09 11.75
C GLN A 275 4.91 13.93 11.52
N THR A 276 4.03 14.06 10.52
CA THR A 276 3.11 13.01 10.09
C THR A 276 3.07 12.93 8.56
N CYS A 277 2.73 11.77 8.04
CA CYS A 277 2.74 11.48 6.61
C CYS A 277 1.33 11.39 6.05
N PHE A 278 1.19 11.66 4.75
CA PHE A 278 -0.04 11.34 4.03
C PHE A 278 -0.21 9.82 3.90
N SER A 279 -1.44 9.38 3.69
CA SER A 279 -1.77 7.96 3.46
C SER A 279 -0.98 7.38 2.29
N GLY A 280 -0.51 6.15 2.44
CA GLY A 280 0.45 5.52 1.52
C GLY A 280 1.92 5.78 1.84
N TYR A 281 2.22 6.53 2.90
CA TYR A 281 3.58 6.81 3.35
C TYR A 281 3.77 6.48 4.83
N TYR A 282 4.94 5.93 5.20
CA TYR A 282 5.40 5.80 6.57
C TYR A 282 6.45 6.86 6.90
N LYS A 283 6.60 7.15 8.20
CA LYS A 283 7.60 8.09 8.69
C LYS A 283 8.95 7.39 8.89
N SER A 284 10.00 7.92 8.29
CA SER A 284 11.40 7.51 8.49
C SER A 284 12.20 8.74 8.93
N GLY A 285 12.52 8.83 10.24
CA GLY A 285 13.10 10.04 10.83
C GLY A 285 12.20 11.26 10.63
N THR A 286 12.66 12.23 9.82
CA THR A 286 11.93 13.45 9.45
C THR A 286 11.34 13.42 8.04
N LYS A 287 11.38 12.27 7.35
CA LYS A 287 10.88 12.09 5.98
C LYS A 287 9.66 11.19 5.96
N CYS A 288 8.84 11.34 4.93
CA CYS A 288 7.76 10.42 4.61
C CYS A 288 8.14 9.60 3.36
N VAL A 289 8.16 8.28 3.51
CA VAL A 289 8.59 7.33 2.48
C VAL A 289 7.40 6.45 2.11
N LYS A 290 7.23 6.13 0.83
CA LYS A 290 6.11 5.30 0.38
C LYS A 290 6.14 3.92 1.03
N CYS A 291 4.98 3.35 1.34
CA CYS A 291 4.86 2.04 1.97
C CYS A 291 5.49 0.87 1.18
N ASP A 292 5.67 1.02 -0.12
CA ASP A 292 6.30 0.05 -1.02
C ASP A 292 7.80 0.31 -1.25
N ALA A 293 8.34 1.38 -0.69
CA ALA A 293 9.74 1.75 -0.77
C ALA A 293 10.46 1.50 0.55
N SER A 294 11.76 1.24 0.48
CA SER A 294 12.63 1.09 1.65
C SER A 294 13.46 2.35 1.88
N ASP A 295 13.80 2.62 3.14
CA ASP A 295 14.68 3.73 3.53
C ASP A 295 15.49 3.32 4.76
N GLY A 296 16.81 3.42 4.65
CA GLY A 296 17.73 2.96 5.71
C GLY A 296 17.53 1.47 6.05
N GLN A 297 17.19 1.20 7.31
CA GLN A 297 16.93 -0.15 7.82
C GLN A 297 15.43 -0.52 7.82
N ILE A 298 14.56 0.37 7.33
CA ILE A 298 13.14 0.10 7.20
C ILE A 298 12.86 -0.44 5.81
N THR A 299 12.25 -1.61 5.73
CA THR A 299 11.93 -2.31 4.48
C THR A 299 10.47 -2.13 4.11
N GLY A 300 10.21 -1.52 2.94
CA GLY A 300 8.87 -1.41 2.36
C GLY A 300 8.29 -2.76 1.96
N VAL A 301 6.97 -2.83 1.79
CA VAL A 301 6.28 -4.02 1.31
C VAL A 301 5.73 -3.74 -0.08
N THR A 302 6.14 -4.53 -1.07
CA THR A 302 5.67 -4.37 -2.46
C THR A 302 4.15 -4.31 -2.55
N ASP A 303 3.66 -3.39 -3.38
CA ASP A 303 2.24 -3.10 -3.62
C ASP A 303 1.45 -2.67 -2.38
N CYS A 304 2.13 -2.28 -1.29
CA CYS A 304 1.48 -1.81 -0.09
C CYS A 304 1.00 -0.36 -0.24
N VAL A 305 -0.29 -0.13 -0.03
CA VAL A 305 -0.93 1.19 -0.14
C VAL A 305 -1.30 1.80 1.21
N SER A 306 -1.23 1.00 2.28
CA SER A 306 -1.39 1.46 3.66
C SER A 306 -0.48 0.68 4.59
N CYS A 307 0.32 1.39 5.39
CA CYS A 307 1.26 0.77 6.30
C CYS A 307 1.45 1.55 7.60
N ALA A 308 1.94 0.86 8.63
CA ALA A 308 2.55 1.48 9.80
C ALA A 308 4.07 1.25 9.80
N PRO A 309 4.86 2.22 10.28
CA PRO A 309 6.29 2.00 10.51
C PRO A 309 6.49 0.90 11.59
N PRO A 310 7.64 0.21 11.58
CA PRO A 310 7.99 -0.69 12.66
C PRO A 310 8.12 0.06 14.00
N SER A 311 8.03 -0.66 15.13
CA SER A 311 8.12 -0.08 16.48
C SER A 311 9.49 0.52 16.84
N GLY A 312 10.46 0.47 15.91
CA GLY A 312 11.80 1.06 16.04
C GLY A 312 12.34 1.50 14.67
N ASP A 313 13.63 1.83 14.59
CA ASP A 313 14.23 2.37 13.37
C ASP A 313 14.67 1.29 12.35
N SER A 314 14.30 0.02 12.59
CA SER A 314 14.62 -1.11 11.71
C SER A 314 13.48 -2.11 11.63
N GLY A 315 13.39 -2.80 10.49
CA GLY A 315 12.39 -3.84 10.24
C GLY A 315 11.48 -3.54 9.05
N SER A 316 10.56 -4.46 8.75
CA SER A 316 9.59 -4.26 7.67
C SER A 316 8.39 -3.45 8.14
N VAL A 317 7.86 -2.58 7.27
CA VAL A 317 6.59 -1.90 7.54
C VAL A 317 5.46 -2.90 7.67
N THR A 318 4.53 -2.65 8.58
CA THR A 318 3.32 -3.48 8.70
C THR A 318 2.33 -3.04 7.63
N CYS A 319 2.13 -3.86 6.60
CA CYS A 319 1.19 -3.55 5.52
C CYS A 319 -0.25 -3.93 5.91
N TYR A 320 -1.17 -2.98 5.90
CA TYR A 320 -2.58 -3.25 6.17
C TYR A 320 -3.37 -3.59 4.91
N VAL A 321 -3.03 -2.93 3.79
CA VAL A 321 -3.76 -3.05 2.52
C VAL A 321 -2.77 -3.03 1.36
N LYS A 322 -2.94 -3.95 0.42
CA LYS A 322 -2.24 -3.99 -0.87
C LYS A 322 -3.12 -3.50 -2.02
N MET A 323 -2.50 -3.17 -3.16
CA MET A 323 -3.18 -2.71 -4.39
C MET A 323 -4.31 -3.63 -4.88
N ASP A 324 -4.23 -4.94 -4.62
CA ASP A 324 -5.24 -5.94 -5.00
C ASP A 324 -6.42 -6.02 -4.00
N GLY A 325 -6.45 -5.16 -2.98
CA GLY A 325 -7.41 -5.22 -1.88
C GLY A 325 -7.13 -6.31 -0.86
N SER A 326 -6.02 -7.05 -1.01
CA SER A 326 -5.61 -8.11 -0.08
C SER A 326 -4.82 -7.53 1.10
N SER A 327 -4.89 -8.20 2.24
CA SER A 327 -4.24 -7.76 3.49
C SER A 327 -2.90 -8.44 3.67
N GLY A 328 -1.82 -7.66 3.57
CA GLY A 328 -0.45 -8.15 3.68
C GLY A 328 0.06 -8.22 5.12
N GLY A 329 -0.39 -9.18 5.94
CA GLY A 329 0.26 -9.42 7.23
C GLY A 329 1.75 -9.76 7.02
N ASN A 330 2.66 -9.21 7.86
CA ASN A 330 4.10 -9.41 7.81
C ASN A 330 4.45 -10.78 7.20
N SER A 331 4.76 -10.75 5.91
CA SER A 331 5.38 -11.84 5.18
C SER A 331 6.80 -11.36 5.03
N THR A 332 7.61 -11.63 6.05
CA THR A 332 9.05 -11.72 5.90
C THR A 332 9.31 -12.61 4.69
N ASN A 333 9.74 -11.99 3.59
CA ASN A 333 10.30 -12.63 2.42
C ASN A 333 9.68 -13.98 2.04
N LYS A 334 8.41 -13.98 1.60
CA LYS A 334 8.15 -14.86 0.47
C LYS A 334 8.79 -14.18 -0.73
N SER A 335 9.94 -14.71 -1.14
CA SER A 335 10.43 -14.70 -2.51
C SER A 335 9.39 -15.39 -3.41
N GLY A 336 8.17 -14.85 -3.43
CA GLY A 336 7.12 -15.20 -4.35
C GLY A 336 7.40 -14.37 -5.58
N LEU A 337 8.16 -14.98 -6.50
CA LEU A 337 8.22 -14.60 -7.90
C LEU A 337 6.87 -14.01 -8.31
N SER A 338 6.93 -12.77 -8.82
CA SER A 338 5.83 -12.11 -9.50
C SER A 338 5.06 -13.14 -10.32
N THR A 339 3.79 -13.32 -10.01
CA THR A 339 2.86 -14.13 -10.78
C THR A 339 2.64 -13.53 -12.19
N GLY A 340 3.31 -12.43 -12.53
CA GLY A 340 3.41 -11.85 -13.88
C GLY A 340 4.55 -12.39 -14.76
N ALA A 341 5.39 -13.33 -14.29
CA ALA A 341 6.45 -13.94 -15.13
C ALA A 341 6.19 -15.41 -15.54
N ILE A 342 5.10 -16.03 -15.07
CA ILE A 342 4.81 -17.47 -15.28
C ILE A 342 3.77 -17.72 -16.40
N ALA A 343 3.50 -16.72 -17.24
CA ALA A 343 2.71 -16.88 -18.48
C ALA A 343 3.55 -16.84 -19.78
N GLY A 344 4.88 -16.75 -19.70
CA GLY A 344 5.76 -16.60 -20.88
C GLY A 344 6.67 -17.78 -21.21
N ILE A 345 6.86 -18.74 -20.30
CA ILE A 345 7.90 -19.79 -20.46
C ILE A 345 7.32 -21.15 -20.91
N ALA A 346 6.02 -21.39 -20.71
CA ALA A 346 5.37 -22.60 -21.22
C ALA A 346 5.16 -22.59 -22.75
N VAL A 347 5.07 -21.41 -23.36
CA VAL A 347 4.82 -21.30 -24.82
C VAL A 347 6.10 -21.47 -25.63
N ALA A 348 7.26 -21.04 -25.11
CA ALA A 348 8.54 -21.21 -25.80
C ALA A 348 8.96 -22.69 -25.87
N ALA A 349 8.78 -23.46 -24.79
CA ALA A 349 9.10 -24.89 -24.80
C ALA A 349 8.19 -25.70 -25.73
N VAL A 350 6.89 -25.39 -25.79
CA VAL A 350 5.94 -26.06 -26.69
C VAL A 350 6.18 -25.70 -28.15
N ILE A 351 6.57 -24.45 -28.47
CA ILE A 351 6.94 -24.08 -29.85
C ILE A 351 8.24 -24.77 -30.28
N VAL A 352 9.24 -24.87 -29.40
CA VAL A 352 10.51 -25.53 -29.73
C VAL A 352 10.33 -27.04 -29.90
N VAL A 353 9.59 -27.70 -29.01
CA VAL A 353 9.30 -29.14 -29.12
C VAL A 353 8.35 -29.43 -30.29
N GLY A 354 7.32 -28.60 -30.50
CA GLY A 354 6.41 -28.73 -31.64
C GLY A 354 7.09 -28.48 -32.99
N GLY A 355 8.01 -27.52 -33.06
CA GLY A 355 8.83 -27.24 -34.23
C GLY A 355 9.82 -28.37 -34.55
N LEU A 356 10.46 -28.95 -33.54
CA LEU A 356 11.36 -30.10 -33.70
C LEU A 356 10.62 -31.35 -34.18
N VAL A 357 9.45 -31.66 -33.60
CA VAL A 357 8.63 -32.81 -34.02
C VAL A 357 8.07 -32.60 -35.43
N GLY A 358 7.62 -31.38 -35.76
CA GLY A 358 7.16 -31.04 -37.11
C GLY A 358 8.27 -31.15 -38.17
N PHE A 359 9.46 -30.66 -37.85
CA PHE A 359 10.62 -30.75 -38.74
C PHE A 359 11.08 -32.20 -38.95
N LEU A 360 11.08 -33.03 -37.90
CA LEU A 360 11.43 -34.45 -38.01
C LEU A 360 10.39 -35.23 -38.83
N CYS A 361 9.09 -34.99 -38.62
CA CYS A 361 8.04 -35.61 -39.43
C CYS A 361 8.14 -35.20 -40.90
N TRP A 362 8.38 -33.92 -41.18
CA TRP A 362 8.58 -33.45 -42.56
C TRP A 362 9.83 -34.04 -43.20
N TRP A 363 10.94 -34.09 -42.47
CA TRP A 363 12.20 -34.66 -42.96
C TRP A 363 12.09 -36.14 -43.30
N PHE A 364 11.41 -36.95 -42.48
CA PHE A 364 11.23 -38.38 -42.75
C PHE A 364 10.21 -38.66 -43.87
N ILE A 365 9.16 -37.85 -44.00
CA ILE A 365 8.12 -38.06 -45.01
C ILE A 365 8.55 -37.54 -46.40
N CYS A 366 9.24 -36.40 -46.47
CA CYS A 366 9.61 -35.79 -47.75
C CYS A 366 10.98 -36.24 -48.29
N ARG A 367 11.87 -36.80 -47.47
CA ARG A 367 13.15 -37.34 -47.95
C ARG A 367 13.05 -38.78 -48.48
N GLY A 368 11.89 -39.43 -48.35
CA GLY A 368 11.62 -40.76 -48.92
C GLY A 368 11.11 -40.74 -50.36
N LYS A 369 11.06 -39.59 -51.04
CA LYS A 369 10.50 -39.48 -52.40
C LYS A 369 11.27 -38.54 -53.34
N ALA A 370 12.58 -38.42 -53.15
CA ALA A 370 13.50 -37.82 -54.11
C ALA A 370 14.72 -38.73 -54.30
#